data_AF-D3E9D6-F1
#
_entry.id   AF-D3E9D6-F1
#
_cell.length_a   1.000
_cell.length_b   1.000
_cell.length_c   1.000
_cell.angle_alpha   90.00
_cell.angle_beta   90.00
_cell.angle_gamma   90.00
#
_symmetry.space_group_name_H-M   'P 1'
#
loop_
_entity.id
_entity.type
_entity.pdbx_description
1 polymer ?
#
loop_
_entity_poly.entity_id
_entity_poly.type
_entity_poly.pdbx_seq_one_letter_code
_entity_poly.pdbx_strand_id
1 'polypeptide(L)'
;MSNIIKVGGLKLLFICAGLGLILLGAGCAPKTEEDVKPEVVNVPAEEMIAILWNKGWSPAISVTRGIPFELSGSDEIAYDISGDTDYLCAEIKGRLESMSKTGTSRKAGEQFYWSPLCGDPPADLAEIETSWVTVVRKQDGYPTGMVLVRISPERDNGNGGLTFKADIIASLAFPQQDGAYQDISDEDLKELEATYKN
;
A
#
# COMPACT_ATOMS: atom_id res chain seq x y z
N MET A 1 1.14 -55.32 59.38
CA MET A 1 2.40 -54.63 59.73
C MET A 1 2.06 -53.25 60.22
N SER A 2 2.51 -52.93 61.42
CA SER A 2 2.15 -51.75 62.21
C SER A 2 2.78 -50.45 61.71
N ASN A 3 2.27 -49.34 62.28
CA ASN A 3 2.93 -48.05 62.57
C ASN A 3 2.76 -46.94 61.51
N ILE A 4 2.51 -45.66 61.82
CA ILE A 4 2.54 -44.86 63.07
C ILE A 4 1.73 -43.55 62.85
N ILE A 5 1.35 -42.92 63.97
CA ILE A 5 0.50 -41.73 64.17
C ILE A 5 1.31 -40.40 64.11
N LYS A 6 0.59 -39.25 64.14
CA LYS A 6 0.92 -37.86 64.62
C LYS A 6 1.23 -36.83 63.49
N VAL A 7 0.47 -35.74 63.26
CA VAL A 7 -0.09 -34.59 64.05
C VAL A 7 0.79 -33.34 63.97
N GLY A 8 0.14 -32.19 63.74
CA GLY A 8 0.59 -30.82 64.04
C GLY A 8 1.04 -30.05 62.79
N GLY A 9 0.46 -28.95 62.31
CA GLY A 9 -0.42 -27.96 62.93
C GLY A 9 0.40 -26.77 63.43
N LEU A 10 0.47 -25.66 62.68
CA LEU A 10 0.46 -24.29 63.22
C LEU A 10 0.40 -23.23 62.09
N LYS A 11 -0.68 -22.44 62.07
CA LYS A 11 -0.73 -21.13 61.40
C LYS A 11 0.04 -20.13 62.26
N LEU A 12 0.86 -19.27 61.66
CA LEU A 12 1.24 -17.99 62.26
C LEU A 12 1.30 -16.90 61.18
N LEU A 13 0.31 -16.00 61.23
CA LEU A 13 0.31 -14.69 60.61
C LEU A 13 0.79 -13.72 61.70
N PHE A 14 1.85 -12.96 61.47
CA PHE A 14 2.07 -11.67 62.12
C PHE A 14 2.77 -10.71 61.17
N ILE A 15 2.31 -9.48 61.27
CA ILE A 15 2.44 -8.32 60.39
C ILE A 15 3.24 -7.24 61.14
N CYS A 16 3.87 -6.33 60.37
CA CYS A 16 4.45 -5.02 60.76
C CYS A 16 5.82 -5.06 61.47
N ALA A 17 6.75 -4.12 61.29
CA ALA A 17 6.92 -2.91 60.47
C ALA A 17 8.43 -2.58 60.52
N GLY A 18 9.08 -2.05 59.48
CA GLY A 18 9.18 -0.62 59.22
C GLY A 18 10.65 -0.19 59.03
N LEU A 19 10.87 0.94 58.34
CA LEU A 19 12.12 1.59 57.91
C LEU A 19 12.82 0.89 56.71
N GLY A 20 12.98 1.47 55.52
CA GLY A 20 13.05 2.87 55.12
C GLY A 20 14.49 3.18 54.68
N LEU A 21 14.77 3.18 53.37
CA LEU A 21 15.72 4.10 52.73
C LEU A 21 15.61 4.05 51.20
N ILE A 22 15.72 5.24 50.63
CA ILE A 22 15.61 5.64 49.23
C ILE A 22 16.84 5.16 48.43
N LEU A 23 16.63 4.61 47.22
CA LEU A 23 17.59 4.76 46.13
C LEU A 23 16.89 5.02 44.80
N LEU A 24 17.19 6.22 44.31
CA LEU A 24 16.97 6.83 43.01
C LEU A 24 17.05 5.87 41.81
N GLY A 25 16.13 6.09 40.88
CA GLY A 25 16.49 6.33 39.48
C GLY A 25 16.98 5.13 38.68
N ALA A 26 16.06 4.33 38.18
CA ALA A 26 16.17 3.80 36.82
C ALA A 26 14.89 4.21 36.10
N GLY A 27 14.92 5.40 35.50
CA GLY A 27 13.91 5.77 34.53
C GLY A 27 13.93 4.70 33.45
N CYS A 28 12.88 3.89 33.37
CA CYS A 28 12.47 3.35 32.09
C CYS A 28 12.03 4.55 31.28
N ALA A 29 13.01 5.19 30.62
CA ALA A 29 12.68 5.96 29.44
C ALA A 29 11.97 4.97 28.52
N PRO A 30 10.71 5.20 28.11
CA PRO A 30 10.26 4.57 26.88
C PRO A 30 11.30 4.97 25.85
N LYS A 31 11.92 3.99 25.19
CA LYS A 31 12.64 4.29 23.97
C LYS A 31 11.65 5.06 23.13
N THR A 32 11.91 6.33 22.89
CA THR A 32 11.27 7.05 21.81
C THR A 32 11.44 6.12 20.62
N GLU A 33 10.36 5.56 20.10
CA GLU A 33 10.36 4.99 18.76
C GLU A 33 10.83 6.15 17.89
N GLU A 34 12.13 6.18 17.59
CA GLU A 34 12.60 6.87 16.41
C GLU A 34 11.81 6.22 15.29
N ASP A 35 10.96 6.98 14.60
CA ASP A 35 10.31 6.54 13.36
C ASP A 35 11.43 6.12 12.41
N VAL A 36 11.73 4.83 12.40
CA VAL A 36 12.75 4.25 11.51
C VAL A 36 12.14 4.28 10.13
N LYS A 37 12.58 5.24 9.31
CA LYS A 37 12.13 5.32 7.92
C LYS A 37 12.38 4.00 7.20
N PRO A 38 11.45 3.55 6.35
CA PRO A 38 11.60 2.30 5.63
C PRO A 38 12.84 2.34 4.74
N GLU A 39 13.59 1.24 4.71
CA GLU A 39 14.62 1.05 3.70
C GLU A 39 13.94 0.74 2.37
N VAL A 40 14.34 1.45 1.31
CA VAL A 40 13.76 1.31 -0.03
C VAL A 40 14.87 1.21 -1.07
N VAL A 41 14.66 0.39 -2.10
CA VAL A 41 15.58 0.25 -3.24
C VAL A 41 14.82 0.39 -4.55
N ASN A 42 15.43 1.02 -5.56
CA ASN A 42 14.83 1.13 -6.89
C ASN A 42 14.88 -0.22 -7.60
N VAL A 43 13.77 -0.64 -8.19
CA VAL A 43 13.65 -1.88 -8.98
C VAL A 43 12.91 -1.61 -10.29
N PRO A 44 13.14 -2.42 -11.34
CA PRO A 44 12.32 -2.38 -12.56
C PRO A 44 10.83 -2.52 -12.23
N ALA A 45 9.99 -1.69 -12.85
CA ALA A 45 8.55 -1.69 -12.57
C ALA A 45 7.87 -2.97 -13.02
N GLU A 46 8.43 -3.65 -14.03
CA GLU A 46 7.93 -4.91 -14.60
C GLU A 46 7.87 -6.04 -13.57
N GLU A 47 8.64 -5.93 -12.48
CA GLU A 47 8.56 -6.85 -11.34
C GLU A 47 7.22 -6.76 -10.58
N MET A 48 6.50 -5.64 -10.72
CA MET A 48 5.25 -5.37 -10.01
C MET A 48 4.07 -5.09 -10.95
N ILE A 49 4.26 -4.29 -12.00
CA ILE A 49 3.21 -3.94 -12.95
C ILE A 49 3.70 -3.94 -14.39
N ALA A 50 2.80 -4.19 -15.33
CA ALA A 50 3.00 -3.92 -16.75
C ALA A 50 1.93 -2.95 -17.27
N ILE A 51 2.36 -1.89 -17.97
CA ILE A 51 1.48 -0.95 -18.67
C ILE A 51 1.59 -1.21 -20.17
N LEU A 52 0.74 -2.09 -20.69
CA LEU A 52 0.82 -2.60 -22.07
C LEU A 52 0.67 -1.49 -23.13
N TRP A 53 -0.06 -0.43 -22.78
CA TRP A 53 -0.23 0.74 -23.64
C TRP A 53 -0.16 2.01 -22.80
N ASN A 54 1.01 2.64 -22.76
CA ASN A 54 1.32 3.75 -21.86
C ASN A 54 1.24 5.15 -22.51
N LYS A 55 1.00 5.29 -23.81
CA LYS A 55 0.94 6.61 -24.48
C LYS A 55 -0.13 6.72 -25.55
N GLY A 56 -0.82 7.85 -25.59
CA GLY A 56 -1.73 8.21 -26.68
C GLY A 56 -3.10 7.54 -26.56
N TRP A 57 -3.45 7.05 -25.37
CA TRP A 57 -4.76 6.47 -25.14
C TRP A 57 -5.82 7.58 -25.15
N SER A 58 -6.96 7.36 -25.81
CA SER A 58 -8.13 8.22 -25.62
C SER A 58 -9.45 7.48 -25.76
N PRO A 59 -10.53 8.00 -25.13
CA PRO A 59 -11.86 7.44 -25.31
C PRO A 59 -12.36 7.39 -26.75
N ALA A 60 -11.88 8.30 -27.61
CA ALA A 60 -12.40 8.49 -28.96
C ALA A 60 -11.78 7.54 -30.01
N ILE A 61 -10.54 7.08 -29.80
CA ILE A 61 -9.79 6.32 -30.81
C ILE A 61 -9.21 5.00 -30.30
N SER A 62 -9.13 4.78 -28.98
CA SER A 62 -8.59 3.53 -28.43
C SER A 62 -9.66 2.44 -28.36
N VAL A 63 -9.28 1.21 -28.71
CA VAL A 63 -10.13 0.01 -28.57
C VAL A 63 -10.14 -0.53 -27.13
N THR A 64 -9.14 -0.15 -26.33
CA THR A 64 -9.09 -0.49 -24.91
C THR A 64 -9.95 0.47 -24.11
N ARG A 65 -10.59 -0.04 -23.06
CA ARG A 65 -11.55 0.72 -22.25
C ARG A 65 -10.88 1.75 -21.31
N GLY A 66 -9.55 1.72 -21.23
CA GLY A 66 -8.68 2.54 -20.40
C GLY A 66 -7.21 2.23 -20.70
N ILE A 67 -6.30 2.91 -20.00
CA ILE A 67 -4.90 2.53 -19.87
C ILE A 67 -4.83 1.28 -18.99
N PRO A 68 -4.39 0.12 -19.51
CA PRO A 68 -4.35 -1.13 -18.75
C PRO A 68 -3.15 -1.21 -17.82
N PHE A 69 -3.37 -1.71 -16.60
CA PHE A 69 -2.37 -2.06 -15.61
C PHE A 69 -2.52 -3.54 -15.28
N GLU A 70 -1.54 -4.34 -15.66
CA GLU A 70 -1.46 -5.76 -15.30
C GLU A 70 -0.55 -5.94 -14.09
N LEU A 71 -1.02 -6.69 -13.09
CA LEU A 71 -0.31 -6.91 -11.84
C LEU A 71 0.58 -8.16 -11.94
N SER A 72 1.89 -8.01 -11.75
CA SER A 72 2.87 -9.11 -11.85
C SER A 72 2.94 -9.94 -10.57
N GLY A 73 3.51 -11.15 -10.62
CA GLY A 73 3.84 -11.95 -9.43
C GLY A 73 3.07 -13.28 -9.31
N SER A 74 3.22 -13.94 -8.16
CA SER A 74 2.54 -15.20 -7.83
C SER A 74 1.19 -14.96 -7.16
N ASP A 75 0.39 -16.01 -7.03
CA ASP A 75 -0.92 -16.04 -6.37
C ASP A 75 -0.90 -15.61 -4.89
N GLU A 76 0.24 -15.75 -4.23
CA GLU A 76 0.48 -15.27 -2.86
C GLU A 76 0.57 -13.74 -2.77
N ILE A 77 0.82 -13.06 -3.88
CA ILE A 77 0.97 -11.60 -3.93
C ILE A 77 -0.39 -10.92 -4.03
N ALA A 78 -0.59 -9.92 -3.17
CA ALA A 78 -1.70 -8.98 -3.25
C ALA A 78 -1.18 -7.58 -3.60
N TYR A 79 -2.08 -6.74 -4.07
CA TYR A 79 -1.81 -5.36 -4.41
C TYR A 79 -2.90 -4.47 -3.85
N ASP A 80 -2.51 -3.38 -3.19
CA ASP A 80 -3.44 -2.32 -2.82
C ASP A 80 -3.22 -1.12 -3.73
N ILE A 81 -4.31 -0.66 -4.35
CA ILE A 81 -4.28 0.38 -5.39
C ILE A 81 -4.97 1.64 -4.87
N SER A 82 -4.31 2.78 -4.95
CA SER A 82 -4.82 4.07 -4.47
C SER A 82 -4.46 5.21 -5.44
N GLY A 83 -4.77 6.45 -5.04
CA GLY A 83 -4.65 7.64 -5.88
C GLY A 83 -6.04 8.16 -6.30
N ASP A 84 -6.17 8.61 -7.55
CA ASP A 84 -7.45 9.13 -8.06
C ASP A 84 -8.40 7.99 -8.46
N THR A 85 -8.92 7.31 -7.45
CA THR A 85 -9.70 6.07 -7.60
C THR A 85 -10.99 6.23 -8.42
N ASP A 86 -11.48 7.45 -8.62
CA ASP A 86 -12.65 7.74 -9.46
C ASP A 86 -12.40 7.33 -10.93
N TYR A 87 -11.15 7.49 -11.39
CA TYR A 87 -10.73 7.08 -12.73
C TYR A 87 -10.26 5.64 -12.81
N LEU A 88 -10.29 4.89 -11.71
CA LEU A 88 -9.85 3.50 -11.69
C LEU A 88 -11.03 2.56 -11.82
N CYS A 89 -10.91 1.60 -12.73
CA CYS A 89 -11.88 0.54 -12.95
C CYS A 89 -11.24 -0.83 -12.86
N ALA A 90 -12.03 -1.81 -12.43
CA ALA A 90 -11.75 -3.22 -12.67
C ALA A 90 -12.85 -3.84 -13.51
N GLU A 91 -12.51 -4.89 -14.25
CA GLU A 91 -13.50 -5.69 -14.96
C GLU A 91 -14.11 -6.73 -14.04
N ILE A 92 -15.42 -6.63 -13.83
CA ILE A 92 -16.21 -7.58 -13.06
C ILE A 92 -17.28 -8.15 -13.97
N LYS A 93 -17.23 -9.47 -14.19
CA LYS A 93 -18.22 -10.20 -14.99
C LYS A 93 -18.45 -9.57 -16.39
N GLY A 94 -17.38 -9.11 -17.04
CA GLY A 94 -17.44 -8.52 -18.37
C GLY A 94 -17.81 -7.03 -18.42
N ARG A 95 -17.96 -6.37 -17.28
CA ARG A 95 -18.30 -4.94 -17.18
C ARG A 95 -17.20 -4.19 -16.42
N LEU A 96 -16.86 -2.99 -16.88
CA LEU A 96 -16.03 -2.10 -16.08
C LEU A 96 -16.86 -1.52 -14.94
N GLU A 97 -16.33 -1.66 -13.73
CA GLU A 97 -16.89 -1.07 -12.51
C GLU A 97 -15.81 -0.23 -11.82
N SER A 98 -16.21 0.93 -11.30
CA SER A 98 -15.29 1.82 -10.57
C SER A 98 -14.76 1.14 -9.31
N MET A 99 -13.47 1.27 -9.06
CA MET A 99 -12.80 0.66 -7.92
C MET A 99 -13.25 1.20 -6.57
N SER A 100 -13.82 2.41 -6.54
CA SER A 100 -14.49 2.96 -5.34
C SER A 100 -15.65 2.07 -4.84
N LYS A 101 -16.29 1.30 -5.73
CA LYS A 101 -17.42 0.41 -5.40
C LYS A 101 -17.00 -1.04 -5.14
N THR A 102 -15.92 -1.47 -5.79
CA THR A 102 -15.51 -2.89 -5.82
C THR A 102 -14.36 -3.19 -4.87
N GLY A 103 -13.80 -2.17 -4.21
CA GLY A 103 -12.59 -2.25 -3.42
C GLY A 103 -11.32 -2.10 -4.25
N THR A 104 -10.24 -1.79 -3.56
CA THR A 104 -8.93 -1.40 -4.11
C THR A 104 -7.87 -2.51 -4.05
N SER A 105 -8.14 -3.62 -3.37
CA SER A 105 -7.21 -4.74 -3.25
C SER A 105 -7.38 -5.72 -4.41
N ARG A 106 -6.28 -6.20 -4.98
CA ARG A 106 -6.22 -7.08 -6.15
C ARG A 106 -5.16 -8.16 -5.97
N LYS A 107 -5.21 -9.20 -6.80
CA LYS A 107 -4.24 -10.28 -6.85
C LYS A 107 -3.31 -10.14 -8.06
N ALA A 108 -2.12 -10.73 -7.96
CA ALA A 108 -1.28 -10.88 -9.14
C ALA A 108 -2.02 -11.63 -10.26
N GLY A 109 -1.75 -11.26 -11.50
CA GLY A 109 -2.44 -11.70 -12.69
C GLY A 109 -3.77 -10.98 -12.96
N GLU A 110 -4.29 -10.19 -12.03
CA GLU A 110 -5.44 -9.33 -12.28
C GLU A 110 -5.04 -8.06 -13.04
N GLN A 111 -6.01 -7.49 -13.74
CA GLN A 111 -5.87 -6.25 -14.47
C GLN A 111 -6.85 -5.21 -13.92
N PHE A 112 -6.38 -3.97 -13.84
CA PHE A 112 -7.23 -2.80 -13.66
C PHE A 112 -6.93 -1.78 -14.75
N TYR A 113 -7.78 -0.77 -14.86
CA TYR A 113 -7.68 0.26 -15.89
C TYR A 113 -7.77 1.63 -15.25
N TRP A 114 -6.99 2.55 -15.77
CA TRP A 114 -7.30 3.96 -15.62
C TRP A 114 -8.11 4.44 -16.83
N SER A 115 -9.25 5.05 -16.60
CA SER A 115 -10.10 5.64 -17.64
C SER A 115 -10.93 6.78 -17.05
N PRO A 116 -11.00 7.95 -17.69
CA PRO A 116 -11.90 9.01 -17.27
C PRO A 116 -13.38 8.68 -17.49
N LEU A 117 -13.66 7.56 -18.17
CA LEU A 117 -15.00 7.03 -18.30
C LEU A 117 -15.37 6.06 -17.17
N CYS A 118 -14.47 5.85 -16.21
CA CYS A 118 -14.76 5.10 -14.99
C CYS A 118 -15.71 5.89 -14.08
N GLY A 119 -16.62 5.16 -13.43
CA GLY A 119 -17.53 5.75 -12.45
C GLY A 119 -18.47 6.77 -13.09
N ASP A 120 -18.50 7.97 -12.50
CA ASP A 120 -19.28 9.10 -12.99
C ASP A 120 -18.36 9.99 -13.85
N PRO A 121 -18.42 9.90 -15.19
CA PRO A 121 -17.49 10.60 -16.07
C PRO A 121 -17.66 12.12 -15.95
N PRO A 122 -16.58 12.91 -16.07
CA PRO A 122 -16.67 14.35 -16.07
C PRO A 122 -17.46 14.84 -17.29
N ALA A 123 -18.10 16.01 -17.14
CA ALA A 123 -18.88 16.63 -18.21
C ALA A 123 -18.00 17.04 -19.40
N ASP A 124 -16.76 17.48 -19.11
CA ASP A 124 -15.76 17.81 -20.12
C ASP A 124 -14.45 17.08 -19.82
N LEU A 125 -13.97 16.29 -20.78
CA LEU A 125 -12.69 15.60 -20.65
C LEU A 125 -11.51 16.59 -20.59
N ALA A 126 -11.66 17.81 -21.10
CA ALA A 126 -10.61 18.82 -21.07
C ALA A 126 -10.29 19.32 -19.65
N GLU A 127 -11.17 19.08 -18.68
CA GLU A 127 -10.99 19.40 -17.25
C GLU A 127 -10.15 18.35 -16.51
N ILE A 128 -9.86 17.20 -17.12
CA ILE A 128 -9.05 16.17 -16.50
C ILE A 128 -7.60 16.64 -16.47
N GLU A 129 -7.11 16.89 -15.26
CA GLU A 129 -5.73 17.23 -14.99
C GLU A 129 -4.85 15.98 -14.87
N THR A 130 -3.63 16.15 -14.34
CA THR A 130 -2.76 15.03 -14.03
C THR A 130 -3.40 14.17 -12.95
N SER A 131 -3.42 12.86 -13.20
CA SER A 131 -3.90 11.86 -12.27
C SER A 131 -2.74 11.00 -11.74
N TRP A 132 -2.86 10.50 -10.52
CA TRP A 132 -1.88 9.65 -9.88
C TRP A 132 -2.47 8.29 -9.52
N VAL A 133 -1.68 7.24 -9.74
CA VAL A 133 -2.00 5.87 -9.35
C VAL A 133 -0.84 5.32 -8.52
N THR A 134 -1.14 4.89 -7.30
CA THR A 134 -0.17 4.23 -6.43
C THR A 134 -0.53 2.76 -6.32
N VAL A 135 0.45 1.88 -6.54
CA VAL A 135 0.28 0.42 -6.46
C VAL A 135 1.25 -0.11 -5.41
N VAL A 136 0.72 -0.58 -4.28
CA VAL A 136 1.52 -1.15 -3.19
C VAL A 136 1.44 -2.68 -3.26
N ARG A 137 2.58 -3.33 -3.47
CA ARG A 137 2.69 -4.78 -3.46
C ARG A 137 2.73 -5.29 -2.03
N LYS A 138 1.93 -6.32 -1.72
CA LYS A 138 1.88 -6.98 -0.42
C LYS A 138 2.16 -8.48 -0.53
N GLN A 139 2.97 -8.98 0.40
CA GLN A 139 3.23 -10.40 0.62
C GLN A 139 3.09 -10.71 2.10
N ASP A 140 2.34 -11.76 2.44
CA ASP A 140 2.00 -12.12 3.83
C ASP A 140 1.39 -10.97 4.64
N GLY A 141 0.72 -10.02 3.97
CA GLY A 141 0.12 -8.84 4.56
C GLY A 141 1.04 -7.62 4.67
N TYR A 142 2.35 -7.79 4.46
CA TYR A 142 3.34 -6.72 4.58
C TYR A 142 3.56 -6.00 3.24
N PRO A 143 3.70 -4.66 3.23
CA PRO A 143 4.21 -3.94 2.07
C PRO A 143 5.61 -4.43 1.69
N THR A 144 5.79 -4.77 0.42
CA THR A 144 7.07 -5.27 -0.13
C THR A 144 7.56 -4.46 -1.33
N GLY A 145 6.74 -3.53 -1.83
CA GLY A 145 7.13 -2.59 -2.85
C GLY A 145 6.02 -1.59 -3.18
N MET A 146 6.38 -0.55 -3.91
CA MET A 146 5.48 0.50 -4.36
C MET A 146 5.84 0.94 -5.78
N VAL A 147 4.84 1.06 -6.65
CA VAL A 147 4.95 1.73 -7.94
C VAL A 147 4.05 2.96 -7.94
N LEU A 148 4.62 4.10 -8.31
CA LEU A 148 3.89 5.35 -8.49
C LEU A 148 3.84 5.70 -9.98
N VAL A 149 2.63 5.89 -10.50
CA VAL A 149 2.38 6.21 -11.90
C VAL A 149 1.67 7.55 -12.00
N ARG A 150 2.19 8.42 -12.87
CA ARG A 150 1.57 9.69 -13.25
C ARG A 150 0.87 9.52 -14.59
N ILE A 151 -0.37 9.94 -14.67
CA ILE A 151 -1.17 9.93 -15.89
C ILE A 151 -1.42 11.38 -16.28
N SER A 152 -0.84 11.79 -17.40
CA SER A 152 -0.90 13.18 -17.86
C SER A 152 -1.74 13.29 -19.13
N PRO A 153 -2.62 14.31 -19.23
CA PRO A 153 -3.25 14.66 -20.48
C PRO A 153 -2.20 15.19 -21.48
N GLU A 154 -2.20 14.63 -22.68
CA GLU A 154 -1.45 15.13 -23.83
C GLU A 154 -2.45 15.77 -24.81
N ARG A 155 -2.35 17.09 -24.97
CA ARG A 155 -3.07 17.83 -26.00
C ARG A 155 -2.20 17.90 -27.24
N ASP A 156 -2.71 17.37 -28.34
CA ASP A 156 -2.07 17.60 -29.64
C ASP A 156 -2.35 19.06 -30.07
N ASN A 157 -1.33 19.77 -30.56
CA ASN A 157 -1.42 21.19 -30.91
C ASN A 157 -2.23 21.46 -32.21
N GLY A 158 -3.04 20.50 -32.65
CA GLY A 158 -3.89 20.56 -33.84
C GLY A 158 -5.37 20.28 -33.52
N ASN A 159 -6.13 19.83 -34.52
CA ASN A 159 -7.54 19.41 -34.40
C ASN A 159 -7.72 18.07 -33.64
N GLY A 160 -6.69 17.63 -32.90
CA GLY A 160 -6.62 16.33 -32.24
C GLY A 160 -7.38 16.30 -30.93
N GLY A 161 -8.03 15.17 -30.64
CA GLY A 161 -8.70 14.93 -29.36
C GLY A 161 -7.70 14.80 -28.20
N LEU A 162 -8.21 14.88 -26.97
CA LEU A 162 -7.43 14.68 -25.76
C LEU A 162 -6.92 13.23 -25.69
N THR A 163 -5.61 13.05 -25.48
CA THR A 163 -5.01 11.74 -25.21
C THR A 163 -4.37 11.73 -23.83
N PHE A 164 -4.04 10.55 -23.33
CA PHE A 164 -3.41 10.38 -22.01
C PHE A 164 -2.17 9.50 -22.13
N LYS A 165 -1.20 9.80 -21.27
CA LYS A 165 0.06 9.08 -21.15
C LYS A 165 0.30 8.71 -19.69
N ALA A 166 0.68 7.46 -19.45
CA ALA A 166 1.10 6.96 -18.15
C ALA A 166 2.63 6.88 -18.09
N ASP A 167 3.21 7.53 -17.09
CA ASP A 167 4.65 7.53 -16.79
C ASP A 167 4.86 6.90 -15.40
N ILE A 168 5.70 5.87 -15.31
CA ILE A 168 6.17 5.36 -14.02
C ILE A 168 7.17 6.37 -13.45
N ILE A 169 6.82 6.95 -12.31
CA ILE A 169 7.63 7.97 -11.63
C ILE A 169 8.56 7.34 -10.59
N ALA A 170 8.08 6.31 -9.91
CA ALA A 170 8.86 5.54 -8.95
C ALA A 170 8.49 4.06 -9.01
N SER A 171 9.47 3.19 -8.79
CA SER A 171 9.28 1.75 -8.64
C SER A 171 10.28 1.25 -7.60
N LEU A 172 9.77 0.88 -6.44
CA LEU A 172 10.53 0.65 -5.23
C LEU A 172 10.22 -0.73 -4.67
N ALA A 173 11.26 -1.44 -4.23
CA ALA A 173 11.12 -2.60 -3.36
C ALA A 173 11.46 -2.24 -1.92
N PHE A 174 10.79 -2.90 -0.99
CA PHE A 174 11.04 -2.79 0.45
C PHE A 174 11.74 -4.08 0.88
N PRO A 175 13.09 -4.11 0.91
CA PRO A 175 13.83 -5.33 1.22
C PRO A 175 13.55 -5.81 2.63
N GLN A 176 13.69 -7.12 2.86
CA GLN A 176 13.64 -7.67 4.20
C GLN A 176 14.83 -7.22 5.04
N GLN A 177 14.59 -6.99 6.33
CA GLN A 177 15.61 -6.66 7.33
C GLN A 177 15.75 -7.87 8.25
N ASP A 178 16.96 -8.41 8.38
CA ASP A 178 17.24 -9.61 9.17
C ASP A 178 16.31 -10.81 8.84
N GLY A 179 15.90 -10.91 7.58
CA GLY A 179 15.02 -11.97 7.08
C GLY A 179 13.52 -11.77 7.37
N ALA A 180 13.12 -10.60 7.86
CA ALA A 180 11.73 -10.24 8.10
C ALA A 180 11.28 -9.10 7.19
N TYR A 181 10.01 -9.08 6.80
CA TYR A 181 9.42 -7.93 6.13
C TYR A 181 9.38 -6.72 7.06
N GLN A 182 9.57 -5.54 6.49
CA GLN A 182 9.46 -4.29 7.21
C GLN A 182 7.98 -4.01 7.55
N ASP A 183 7.73 -3.47 8.73
CA ASP A 183 6.41 -2.94 9.09
C ASP A 183 6.36 -1.47 8.66
N ILE A 184 5.69 -1.21 7.53
CA ILE A 184 5.62 0.12 6.92
C ILE A 184 4.19 0.61 7.07
N SER A 185 4.04 1.74 7.76
CA SER A 185 2.72 2.32 8.01
C SER A 185 2.12 2.96 6.74
N ASP A 186 0.81 3.16 6.74
CA ASP A 186 0.14 3.92 5.68
C ASP A 186 0.62 5.38 5.62
N GLU A 187 1.02 5.95 6.77
CA GLU A 187 1.61 7.28 6.87
C GLU A 187 2.99 7.33 6.18
N ASP A 188 3.86 6.34 6.41
CA ASP A 188 5.18 6.26 5.76
C ASP A 188 5.05 6.10 4.25
N LEU A 189 4.10 5.28 3.78
CA LEU A 189 3.81 5.13 2.36
C LEU A 189 3.36 6.46 1.73
N LYS A 190 2.53 7.25 2.43
CA LYS A 190 2.11 8.58 1.96
C LYS A 190 3.26 9.58 1.94
N GLU A 191 4.14 9.57 2.94
CA GLU A 191 5.33 10.44 2.95
C GLU A 191 6.27 10.07 1.79
N LEU A 192 6.47 8.77 1.56
CA LEU A 192 7.27 8.28 0.44
C LEU A 192 6.65 8.70 -0.88
N GLU A 193 5.34 8.52 -1.07
CA GLU A 193 4.61 8.98 -2.25
C GLU A 193 4.80 10.49 -2.49
N ALA A 194 4.64 11.31 -1.45
CA ALA A 194 4.80 12.76 -1.55
C ALA A 194 6.21 13.18 -2.01
N THR A 195 7.24 12.40 -1.66
CA THR A 195 8.62 12.65 -2.08
C THR A 195 8.80 12.60 -3.61
N TYR A 196 7.99 11.81 -4.31
CA TYR A 196 8.07 11.65 -5.77
C TYR A 196 7.05 12.48 -6.56
N LYS A 197 6.04 13.04 -5.88
CA LYS A 197 5.02 13.91 -6.52
C LYS A 197 5.47 15.37 -6.64
N ASN A 198 6.53 15.77 -5.93
CA ASN A 198 7.06 17.13 -5.89
C ASN A 198 7.88 17.53 -7.12
#